data_AF-A0A6M1ZP24-F1
#
_entry.id   AF-A0A6M1ZP24-F1
#
_cell.length_a   1.000
_cell.length_b   1.000
_cell.length_c   1.000
_cell.angle_alpha   90.00
_cell.angle_beta   90.00
_cell.angle_gamma   90.00
#
_symmetry.space_group_name_H-M   'P 1'
#
loop_
_entity.id
_entity.type
_entity.pdbx_description
1 polymer ?
#
loop_
_entity_poly.entity_id
_entity_poly.type
_entity_poly.pdbx_seq_one_letter_code
_entity_poly.pdbx_strand_id
1 'polypeptide(L)'
;MRKRIFLLLLLPLIYAYTIAEKKESFHQTDHELDLETEAQLKSVNLMLAEKRHSLKACYGQVPELYASKCDETDFLELLKEINSLKGEISEIEEMWRDETSSLIQNDAYALWHQPDTTLLQLVMDYGIQDCVYLVPPEVGGIRLSVNSNLPIPRESWNECLELILSGHGVGVRQLNPYLRELFFLRTQPSLGLKHITSDPHDLDILPNLARVCFVLSPDTPDPRGVLQFLQKFSNPMTTTLHVIGGDIFIVSSTEMIKELLKLYDFVRTGNHHQDYQLVTSSKIDAQQMETILNSAFLNTKTGEEMLSLKIVPLQTLSHALFLFGTKDEVSKATKLIRDIEAQIENPLEKTIFWYTVKHSDAEDLANTLAKVYDQLVGGASFTGEKVVAKEKETNEKIITIREEVKKEPLGVQ
;
A
#
# COMPACT_ATOMS: atom_id res chain seq x y z
N MET A 1 -21.04 34.80 -21.16
CA MET A 1 -20.92 33.58 -21.99
C MET A 1 -19.44 33.26 -22.21
N ARG A 2 -18.88 32.31 -21.46
CA ARG A 2 -17.49 31.85 -21.65
C ARG A 2 -17.52 30.63 -22.57
N LYS A 3 -17.03 30.78 -23.80
CA LYS A 3 -16.81 29.67 -24.73
C LYS A 3 -15.70 28.78 -24.15
N ARG A 4 -16.05 27.58 -23.68
CA ARG A 4 -15.07 26.53 -23.38
C ARG A 4 -14.63 25.96 -24.72
N ILE A 5 -13.39 26.23 -25.10
CA ILE A 5 -12.72 25.59 -26.23
C ILE A 5 -12.44 24.16 -25.78
N PHE A 6 -13.13 23.20 -26.40
CA PHE A 6 -12.88 21.77 -26.23
C PHE A 6 -11.62 21.45 -27.04
N LEU A 7 -10.48 21.38 -26.36
CA LEU A 7 -9.22 20.96 -26.95
C LEU A 7 -9.29 19.44 -27.09
N LEU A 8 -9.49 18.94 -28.32
CA LEU A 8 -9.38 17.53 -28.69
C LEU A 8 -7.92 17.09 -28.53
N LEU A 9 -7.54 16.71 -27.32
CA LEU A 9 -6.27 16.06 -27.03
C LEU A 9 -6.31 14.65 -27.61
N LEU A 10 -5.58 14.44 -28.69
CA LEU A 10 -5.17 13.12 -29.18
C LEU A 10 -4.33 12.44 -28.09
N LEU A 11 -5.00 11.73 -27.18
CA LEU A 11 -4.34 10.86 -26.22
C LEU A 11 -3.73 9.66 -26.98
N PRO A 12 -2.51 9.21 -26.64
CA PRO A 12 -1.95 8.00 -27.21
C PRO A 12 -2.90 6.83 -26.95
N LEU A 13 -3.27 6.15 -28.03
CA LEU A 13 -4.03 4.89 -27.99
C LEU A 13 -3.16 3.83 -27.32
N ILE A 14 -3.21 3.78 -25.99
CA ILE A 14 -2.72 2.63 -25.24
C ILE A 14 -3.75 1.52 -25.50
N TYR A 15 -3.33 0.50 -26.25
CA TYR A 15 -4.13 -0.67 -26.57
C TYR A 15 -4.15 -1.62 -25.36
N ALA A 16 -5.25 -2.34 -25.20
CA ALA A 16 -5.34 -3.42 -24.24
C ALA A 16 -4.39 -4.56 -24.67
N TYR A 17 -3.63 -5.09 -23.71
CA TYR A 17 -2.67 -6.18 -23.95
C TYR A 17 -3.32 -7.40 -24.61
N THR A 18 -2.71 -7.87 -25.70
CA THR A 18 -3.06 -9.09 -26.41
C THR A 18 -2.71 -10.33 -25.58
N ILE A 19 -3.30 -11.49 -25.88
CA ILE A 19 -2.98 -12.75 -25.20
C ILE A 19 -1.50 -13.12 -25.41
N ALA A 20 -0.91 -12.76 -26.56
CA ALA A 20 0.52 -12.99 -26.83
C ALA A 20 1.41 -12.20 -25.86
N GLU A 21 1.12 -10.92 -25.64
CA GLU A 21 1.88 -10.10 -24.69
C GLU A 21 1.63 -10.53 -23.23
N LYS A 22 0.41 -11.02 -22.91
CA LYS A 22 0.12 -11.67 -21.62
C LYS A 22 0.93 -12.97 -21.42
N LYS A 23 1.29 -13.66 -22.50
CA LYS A 23 2.06 -14.91 -22.46
C LYS A 23 3.56 -14.67 -22.35
N GLU A 24 4.07 -13.64 -23.02
CA GLU A 24 5.49 -13.22 -22.96
C GLU A 24 5.90 -12.80 -21.54
N SER A 25 4.97 -12.29 -20.71
CA SER A 25 5.24 -12.03 -19.29
C SER A 25 5.40 -13.29 -18.41
N PHE A 26 5.00 -14.48 -18.88
CA PHE A 26 5.15 -15.76 -18.15
C PHE A 26 6.48 -16.47 -18.44
N HIS A 27 7.54 -15.76 -18.84
CA HIS A 27 8.86 -16.31 -19.18
C HIS A 27 9.54 -17.10 -18.03
N GLN A 28 9.10 -18.34 -17.80
CA GLN A 28 9.83 -19.40 -17.10
C GLN A 28 9.58 -20.81 -17.68
N THR A 29 8.70 -20.99 -18.68
CA THR A 29 8.49 -22.29 -19.33
C THR A 29 8.84 -22.25 -20.81
N ASP A 30 10.06 -22.71 -21.12
CA ASP A 30 10.66 -22.91 -22.46
C ASP A 30 9.96 -24.00 -23.32
N HIS A 31 8.63 -24.01 -23.36
CA HIS A 31 7.91 -24.78 -24.38
C HIS A 31 7.57 -23.86 -25.54
N GLU A 32 8.41 -23.90 -26.58
CA GLU A 32 8.11 -23.34 -27.90
C GLU A 32 6.72 -23.84 -28.32
N LEU A 33 5.80 -22.89 -28.54
CA LEU A 33 4.49 -23.15 -29.09
C LEU A 33 4.64 -23.75 -30.50
N ASP A 34 3.79 -24.70 -30.84
CA ASP A 34 3.71 -25.18 -32.22
C ASP A 34 3.28 -24.03 -33.17
N LEU A 35 3.80 -24.04 -34.39
CA LEU A 35 3.55 -23.00 -35.41
C LEU A 35 2.05 -22.81 -35.69
N GLU A 36 1.26 -23.88 -35.58
CA GLU A 36 -0.20 -23.85 -35.72
C GLU A 36 -0.86 -23.07 -34.56
N THR A 37 -0.44 -23.32 -33.33
CA THR A 37 -0.95 -22.61 -32.14
C THR A 37 -0.55 -21.13 -32.13
N GLU A 38 0.62 -20.78 -32.67
CA GLU A 38 1.05 -19.39 -32.83
C GLU A 38 0.19 -18.63 -33.86
N ALA A 39 -0.15 -19.28 -34.98
CA ALA A 39 -1.01 -18.69 -36.00
C ALA A 39 -2.45 -18.47 -35.48
N GLN A 40 -2.99 -19.44 -34.73
CA GLN A 40 -4.29 -19.32 -34.07
C GLN A 40 -4.29 -18.18 -33.04
N LEU A 41 -3.25 -18.10 -32.20
CA LEU A 41 -3.08 -17.02 -31.22
C LEU A 41 -3.09 -15.63 -31.88
N LYS A 42 -2.41 -15.47 -33.03
CA LYS A 42 -2.42 -14.20 -33.80
C LYS A 42 -3.82 -13.84 -34.27
N SER A 43 -4.60 -14.81 -34.76
CA SER A 43 -5.98 -14.61 -35.19
C SER A 43 -6.87 -14.17 -34.03
N VAL A 44 -6.80 -14.87 -32.89
CA VAL A 44 -7.56 -14.55 -31.67
C VAL A 44 -7.22 -13.14 -31.18
N ASN A 45 -5.94 -12.78 -31.17
CA ASN A 45 -5.51 -11.44 -30.76
C ASN A 45 -6.03 -10.32 -31.67
N LEU A 46 -6.08 -10.55 -32.98
CA LEU A 46 -6.65 -9.60 -33.92
C LEU A 46 -8.14 -9.37 -33.63
N MET A 47 -8.90 -10.47 -33.46
CA MET A 47 -10.33 -10.40 -33.14
C MET A 47 -10.59 -9.68 -31.82
N LEU A 48 -9.81 -9.99 -30.78
CA LEU A 48 -9.91 -9.30 -29.49
C LEU A 48 -9.58 -7.82 -29.59
N ALA A 49 -8.54 -7.46 -30.36
CA ALA A 49 -8.16 -6.06 -30.56
C ALA A 49 -9.28 -5.27 -31.25
N GLU A 50 -9.92 -5.85 -32.27
CA GLU A 50 -11.06 -5.25 -32.96
C GLU A 50 -12.25 -5.03 -32.01
N LYS A 51 -12.65 -6.07 -31.27
CA LYS A 51 -13.79 -5.98 -30.33
C LYS A 51 -13.52 -4.99 -29.20
N ARG A 52 -12.31 -4.96 -28.64
CA ARG A 52 -11.92 -3.98 -27.62
C ARG A 52 -11.88 -2.55 -28.17
N HIS A 53 -11.52 -2.37 -29.44
CA HIS A 53 -11.59 -1.06 -30.09
C HIS A 53 -13.05 -0.58 -30.19
N SER A 54 -13.96 -1.44 -30.63
CA SER A 54 -15.39 -1.14 -30.68
C SER A 54 -15.96 -0.83 -29.28
N LEU A 55 -15.59 -1.62 -28.27
CA LEU A 55 -16.00 -1.39 -26.88
C LEU A 55 -15.56 0.01 -26.40
N LYS A 56 -14.32 0.39 -26.68
CA LYS A 56 -13.79 1.72 -26.35
C LYS A 56 -14.54 2.84 -27.09
N ALA A 57 -14.93 2.61 -28.34
CA ALA A 57 -15.73 3.56 -29.11
C ALA A 57 -17.12 3.75 -28.46
N CYS A 58 -17.78 2.69 -28.00
CA CYS A 58 -19.05 2.76 -27.27
C CYS A 58 -18.89 3.58 -25.97
N TYR A 59 -17.86 3.32 -25.16
CA TYR A 59 -17.57 4.12 -23.95
C TYR A 59 -17.25 5.60 -24.28
N GLY A 60 -16.70 5.87 -25.47
CA GLY A 60 -16.46 7.23 -25.96
C GLY A 60 -17.73 8.03 -26.25
N GLN A 61 -18.88 7.40 -26.45
CA GLN A 61 -20.17 8.06 -26.70
C GLN A 61 -20.86 8.50 -25.40
N VAL A 62 -20.49 7.90 -24.26
CA VAL A 62 -21.11 8.15 -22.94
C VAL A 62 -21.03 9.63 -22.52
N PRO A 63 -19.89 10.34 -22.68
CA PRO A 63 -19.81 11.76 -22.34
C PRO A 63 -20.73 12.63 -23.21
N GLU A 64 -20.92 12.26 -24.48
CA GLU A 64 -21.78 13.00 -25.41
C GLU A 64 -23.26 12.84 -25.04
N LEU A 65 -23.70 11.59 -24.79
CA LEU A 65 -25.05 11.28 -24.31
C LEU A 65 -25.36 11.94 -22.96
N TYR A 66 -24.37 11.99 -22.07
CA TYR A 66 -24.51 12.69 -20.80
C TYR A 66 -24.63 14.21 -20.99
N ALA A 67 -23.82 14.79 -21.89
CA ALA A 67 -23.85 16.22 -22.18
C ALA A 67 -25.16 16.67 -22.86
N SER A 68 -25.76 15.83 -23.70
CA SER A 68 -27.06 16.07 -24.34
C SER A 68 -28.25 15.88 -23.41
N LYS A 69 -28.05 15.35 -22.19
CA LYS A 69 -29.10 15.01 -21.22
C LYS A 69 -30.16 14.06 -21.82
N CYS A 70 -29.69 13.04 -22.52
CA CYS A 70 -30.52 11.98 -23.08
C CYS A 70 -31.33 11.23 -22.01
N ASP A 71 -32.42 10.60 -22.44
CA ASP A 71 -33.29 9.81 -21.57
C ASP A 71 -32.66 8.45 -21.23
N GLU A 72 -33.19 7.78 -20.19
CA GLU A 72 -32.67 6.49 -19.70
C GLU A 72 -32.70 5.37 -20.77
N THR A 73 -33.58 5.48 -21.75
CA THR A 73 -33.70 4.53 -22.87
C THR A 73 -32.45 4.47 -23.72
N ASP A 74 -31.82 5.62 -23.98
CA ASP A 74 -30.64 5.72 -24.84
C ASP A 74 -29.43 5.06 -24.18
N PHE A 75 -29.30 5.21 -22.85
CA PHE A 75 -28.29 4.51 -22.07
C PHE A 75 -28.52 3.00 -22.03
N LEU A 76 -29.78 2.55 -22.03
CA LEU A 76 -30.12 1.13 -22.03
C LEU A 76 -29.78 0.47 -23.37
N GLU A 77 -29.97 1.16 -24.49
CA GLU A 77 -29.54 0.70 -25.81
C GLU A 77 -28.01 0.58 -25.89
N LEU A 78 -27.28 1.61 -25.45
CA LEU A 78 -25.82 1.57 -25.40
C LEU A 78 -25.30 0.46 -24.47
N LEU A 79 -25.96 0.26 -23.32
CA LEU A 79 -25.61 -0.80 -22.37
C LEU A 79 -25.78 -2.19 -22.99
N LYS A 80 -26.83 -2.41 -23.79
CA LYS A 80 -27.03 -3.66 -24.53
C LYS A 80 -25.91 -3.91 -25.53
N GLU A 81 -25.50 -2.88 -26.27
CA GLU A 81 -24.37 -2.99 -27.21
C GLU A 81 -23.06 -3.30 -26.49
N ILE A 82 -22.76 -2.58 -25.40
CA ILE A 82 -21.59 -2.82 -24.54
C ILE A 82 -21.58 -4.26 -24.03
N ASN A 83 -22.72 -4.76 -23.53
CA ASN A 83 -22.82 -6.10 -22.99
C ASN A 83 -22.72 -7.19 -24.07
N SER A 84 -23.23 -6.93 -25.28
CA SER A 84 -23.02 -7.81 -26.44
C SER A 84 -21.53 -7.92 -26.76
N LEU A 85 -20.83 -6.79 -26.86
CA LEU A 85 -19.38 -6.77 -27.12
C LEU A 85 -18.57 -7.45 -26.01
N LYS A 86 -18.93 -7.23 -24.74
CA LYS A 86 -18.31 -7.94 -23.60
C LYS A 86 -18.55 -9.45 -23.66
N GLY A 87 -19.76 -9.87 -24.05
CA GLY A 87 -20.10 -11.27 -24.28
C GLY A 87 -19.22 -11.89 -25.37
N GLU A 88 -19.13 -11.26 -26.54
CA GLU A 88 -18.30 -11.72 -27.65
C GLU A 88 -16.81 -11.79 -27.27
N ILE A 89 -16.29 -10.82 -26.52
CA ILE A 89 -14.91 -10.86 -26.01
C ILE A 89 -14.73 -12.06 -25.08
N SER A 90 -15.67 -12.27 -24.16
CA SER A 90 -15.63 -13.41 -23.22
C SER A 90 -15.67 -14.74 -23.95
N GLU A 91 -16.52 -14.87 -24.97
CA GLU A 91 -16.63 -16.08 -25.80
C GLU A 91 -15.32 -16.35 -26.54
N ILE A 92 -14.69 -15.35 -27.15
CA ILE A 92 -13.39 -15.51 -27.83
C ILE A 92 -12.30 -15.94 -26.83
N GLU A 93 -12.27 -15.33 -25.64
CA GLU A 93 -11.31 -15.70 -24.58
C GLU A 93 -11.59 -17.10 -24.01
N GLU A 94 -12.85 -17.51 -23.91
CA GLU A 94 -13.27 -18.84 -23.44
C GLU A 94 -12.97 -19.92 -24.47
N MET A 95 -13.26 -19.69 -25.75
CA MET A 95 -12.86 -20.58 -26.85
C MET A 95 -11.35 -20.82 -26.86
N TRP A 96 -10.57 -19.75 -26.75
CA TRP A 96 -9.11 -19.88 -26.65
C TRP A 96 -8.68 -20.62 -25.40
N ARG A 97 -9.32 -20.36 -24.25
CA ARG A 97 -9.07 -21.09 -23.01
C ARG A 97 -9.39 -22.58 -23.18
N ASP A 98 -10.51 -22.95 -23.77
CA ASP A 98 -10.94 -24.35 -23.97
C ASP A 98 -9.99 -25.10 -24.91
N GLU A 99 -9.51 -24.44 -25.96
CA GLU A 99 -8.49 -24.99 -26.84
C GLU A 99 -7.15 -25.22 -26.10
N THR A 100 -6.85 -24.39 -25.11
CA THR A 100 -5.59 -24.41 -24.35
C THR A 100 -5.68 -25.18 -23.02
N SER A 101 -6.87 -25.38 -22.44
CA SER A 101 -7.11 -25.92 -21.10
C SER A 101 -6.86 -27.42 -21.01
N SER A 102 -6.71 -28.10 -22.15
CA SER A 102 -6.07 -29.43 -22.21
C SER A 102 -4.66 -29.45 -21.57
N LEU A 103 -4.03 -28.29 -21.32
CA LEU A 103 -2.72 -28.13 -20.71
C LEU A 103 -2.73 -27.49 -19.29
N ILE A 104 -3.81 -26.85 -18.84
CA ILE A 104 -3.83 -26.07 -17.59
C ILE A 104 -5.14 -26.35 -16.83
N GLN A 105 -5.08 -27.24 -15.84
CA GLN A 105 -6.19 -27.55 -14.94
C GLN A 105 -6.32 -26.49 -13.83
N ASN A 106 -7.19 -25.48 -13.99
CA ASN A 106 -7.94 -24.87 -12.89
C ASN A 106 -8.93 -23.78 -13.38
N ASP A 107 -10.22 -24.00 -13.12
CA ASP A 107 -11.37 -23.38 -13.82
C ASP A 107 -12.11 -22.25 -13.08
N ALA A 108 -11.72 -21.86 -11.86
CA ALA A 108 -12.57 -20.96 -11.05
C ALA A 108 -12.15 -19.48 -10.99
N TYR A 109 -11.03 -19.12 -11.62
CA TYR A 109 -10.36 -17.85 -11.35
C TYR A 109 -9.92 -17.12 -12.61
N ALA A 110 -10.10 -15.79 -12.64
CA ALA A 110 -9.50 -14.95 -13.67
C ALA A 110 -8.13 -14.44 -13.18
N LEU A 111 -7.12 -14.57 -14.03
CA LEU A 111 -5.79 -14.04 -13.79
C LEU A 111 -5.79 -12.52 -14.02
N TRP A 112 -5.62 -11.76 -12.93
CA TRP A 112 -5.36 -10.32 -12.96
C TRP A 112 -3.91 -10.02 -13.37
N HIS A 113 -3.52 -10.43 -14.58
CA HIS A 113 -2.18 -10.17 -15.10
C HIS A 113 -2.22 -9.05 -16.15
N GLN A 114 -1.97 -7.82 -15.73
CA GLN A 114 -1.81 -6.65 -16.61
C GLN A 114 -0.68 -5.77 -16.05
N PRO A 115 0.59 -6.02 -16.43
CA PRO A 115 1.75 -5.38 -15.81
C PRO A 115 1.78 -3.86 -16.04
N ASP A 116 1.19 -3.39 -17.15
CA ASP A 116 0.89 -1.99 -17.41
C ASP A 116 -0.56 -1.88 -17.89
N THR A 117 -1.41 -1.21 -17.13
CA THR A 117 -2.80 -0.95 -17.54
C THR A 117 -3.23 0.45 -17.11
N THR A 118 -4.41 0.87 -17.56
CA THR A 118 -5.02 2.12 -17.11
C THR A 118 -6.31 1.86 -16.35
N LEU A 119 -6.69 2.79 -15.47
CA LEU A 119 -7.98 2.65 -14.76
C LEU A 119 -9.17 2.55 -15.70
N LEU A 120 -9.13 3.21 -16.87
CA LEU A 120 -10.17 3.03 -17.88
C LEU A 120 -10.26 1.58 -18.36
N GLN A 121 -9.11 0.97 -18.68
CA GLN A 121 -9.07 -0.42 -19.14
C GLN A 121 -9.57 -1.37 -18.05
N LEU A 122 -9.15 -1.17 -16.81
CA LEU A 122 -9.60 -1.95 -15.67
C LEU A 122 -11.13 -1.88 -15.49
N VAL A 123 -11.72 -0.68 -15.64
CA VAL A 123 -13.17 -0.48 -15.52
C VAL A 123 -13.93 -1.07 -16.71
N MET A 124 -13.36 -1.04 -17.92
CA MET A 124 -13.96 -1.71 -19.08
C MET A 124 -13.98 -3.22 -18.89
N ASP A 125 -12.86 -3.79 -18.42
CA ASP A 125 -12.68 -5.23 -18.27
C ASP A 125 -13.47 -5.80 -17.08
N TYR A 126 -13.44 -5.13 -15.92
CA TYR A 126 -13.95 -5.65 -14.64
C TYR A 126 -15.12 -4.86 -14.05
N GLY A 127 -15.55 -3.77 -14.70
CA GLY A 127 -16.71 -3.00 -14.26
C GLY A 127 -18.00 -3.81 -14.31
N ILE A 128 -18.95 -3.43 -13.45
CA ILE A 128 -20.28 -4.05 -13.38
C ILE A 128 -20.94 -4.06 -14.76
N GLN A 129 -21.57 -5.19 -15.13
CA GLN A 129 -22.20 -5.38 -16.44
C GLN A 129 -23.53 -4.64 -16.57
N ASP A 130 -24.20 -4.34 -15.46
CA ASP A 130 -25.51 -3.70 -15.45
C ASP A 130 -25.45 -2.16 -15.54
N CYS A 131 -24.25 -1.58 -15.64
CA CYS A 131 -24.09 -0.14 -15.73
C CYS A 131 -22.94 0.30 -16.62
N VAL A 132 -23.07 1.52 -17.13
CA VAL A 132 -22.05 2.22 -17.90
C VAL A 132 -21.29 3.17 -16.98
N TYR A 133 -19.98 3.27 -17.17
CA TYR A 133 -19.13 4.17 -16.41
C TYR A 133 -18.79 5.41 -17.25
N LEU A 134 -19.14 6.59 -16.73
CA LEU A 134 -18.64 7.87 -17.17
C LEU A 134 -17.26 8.08 -16.53
N VAL A 135 -16.21 7.92 -17.32
CA VAL A 135 -14.81 8.01 -16.88
C VAL A 135 -14.18 9.30 -17.41
N PRO A 136 -13.86 10.29 -16.54
CA PRO A 136 -13.12 11.46 -16.94
C PRO A 136 -11.74 11.07 -17.51
N PRO A 137 -11.23 11.75 -18.54
CA PRO A 137 -9.96 11.39 -19.17
C PRO A 137 -8.77 11.46 -18.19
N GLU A 138 -8.83 12.36 -17.20
CA GLU A 138 -7.82 12.48 -16.15
C GLU A 138 -7.79 11.26 -15.23
N VAL A 139 -8.95 10.64 -14.97
CA VAL A 139 -9.08 9.41 -14.18
C VAL A 139 -8.70 8.20 -15.05
N GLY A 140 -9.21 8.15 -16.27
CA GLY A 140 -9.00 7.03 -17.18
C GLY A 140 -7.55 6.85 -17.63
N GLY A 141 -6.75 7.92 -17.62
CA GLY A 141 -5.33 7.91 -17.98
C GLY A 141 -4.37 7.49 -16.86
N ILE A 142 -4.86 7.29 -15.63
CA ILE A 142 -4.03 6.85 -14.50
C ILE A 142 -3.49 5.45 -14.81
N ARG A 143 -2.15 5.32 -14.78
CA ARG A 143 -1.45 4.05 -15.00
C ARG A 143 -1.35 3.25 -13.71
N LEU A 144 -1.58 1.96 -13.84
CA LEU A 144 -1.55 0.98 -12.77
C LEU A 144 -0.66 -0.19 -13.25
N SER A 145 0.15 -0.71 -12.35
CA SER A 145 0.85 -1.98 -12.57
C SER A 145 0.22 -3.06 -11.71
N VAL A 146 -0.34 -4.09 -12.35
CA VAL A 146 -0.92 -5.26 -11.69
C VAL A 146 -0.02 -6.46 -11.99
N ASN A 147 0.88 -6.77 -11.06
CA ASN A 147 1.76 -7.92 -11.14
C ASN A 147 1.26 -8.99 -10.18
N SER A 148 0.12 -9.58 -10.51
CA SER A 148 -0.54 -10.48 -9.59
C SER A 148 -1.15 -11.64 -10.35
N ASN A 149 -0.62 -12.85 -10.17
CA ASN A 149 -1.31 -14.07 -10.58
C ASN A 149 -2.48 -14.38 -9.64
N LEU A 150 -3.22 -13.34 -9.25
CA LEU A 150 -4.21 -13.42 -8.20
C LEU A 150 -5.48 -14.06 -8.71
N PRO A 151 -5.85 -15.21 -8.14
CA PRO A 151 -7.11 -15.83 -8.45
C PRO A 151 -8.23 -15.08 -7.72
N ILE A 152 -8.89 -14.12 -8.39
CA ILE A 152 -10.02 -13.38 -7.77
C ILE A 152 -11.35 -13.99 -8.24
N PRO A 153 -12.24 -14.41 -7.32
CA PRO A 153 -13.60 -14.86 -7.66
C PRO A 153 -14.36 -13.79 -8.42
N ARG A 154 -15.15 -14.19 -9.43
CA ARG A 154 -15.92 -13.25 -10.26
C ARG A 154 -16.88 -12.38 -9.46
N GLU A 155 -17.52 -12.94 -8.43
CA GLU A 155 -18.40 -12.19 -7.52
C GLU A 155 -17.70 -11.03 -6.79
N SER A 156 -16.38 -11.12 -6.62
CA SER A 156 -15.57 -10.17 -5.85
C SER A 156 -14.94 -9.07 -6.69
N TRP A 157 -15.08 -9.09 -8.02
CA TRP A 157 -14.43 -8.12 -8.90
C TRP A 157 -14.84 -6.68 -8.63
N ASN A 158 -16.12 -6.43 -8.35
CA ASN A 158 -16.57 -5.08 -8.07
C ASN A 158 -15.93 -4.52 -6.78
N GLU A 159 -15.84 -5.34 -5.73
CA GLU A 159 -15.20 -4.94 -4.47
C GLU A 159 -13.71 -4.66 -4.67
N CYS A 160 -13.01 -5.51 -5.43
CA CYS A 160 -11.61 -5.28 -5.78
C CYS A 160 -11.42 -4.01 -6.60
N LEU A 161 -12.29 -3.76 -7.59
CA LEU A 161 -12.26 -2.57 -8.43
C LEU A 161 -12.48 -1.31 -7.59
N GLU A 162 -13.47 -1.29 -6.70
CA GLU A 162 -13.73 -0.17 -5.80
C GLU A 162 -12.55 0.08 -4.84
N LEU A 163 -11.89 -0.99 -4.36
CA LEU A 163 -10.69 -0.88 -3.54
C LEU A 163 -9.52 -0.25 -4.31
N ILE A 164 -9.29 -0.67 -5.57
CA ILE A 164 -8.25 -0.07 -6.42
C ILE A 164 -8.57 1.40 -6.69
N LEU A 165 -9.80 1.71 -7.08
CA LEU A 165 -10.22 3.07 -7.39
C LEU A 165 -10.03 3.98 -6.16
N SER A 166 -10.52 3.55 -5.00
CA SER A 166 -10.34 4.30 -3.75
C SER A 166 -8.87 4.45 -3.35
N GLY A 167 -8.04 3.44 -3.60
CA GLY A 167 -6.58 3.49 -3.41
C GLY A 167 -5.86 4.50 -4.30
N HIS A 168 -6.43 4.87 -5.45
CA HIS A 168 -5.97 5.97 -6.31
C HIS A 168 -6.65 7.31 -6.01
N GLY A 169 -7.46 7.39 -4.94
CA GLY A 169 -8.26 8.56 -4.64
C GLY A 169 -9.38 8.80 -5.65
N VAL A 170 -9.91 7.75 -6.28
CA VAL A 170 -11.05 7.80 -7.20
C VAL A 170 -12.27 7.21 -6.50
N GLY A 171 -13.34 7.99 -6.43
CA GLY A 171 -14.65 7.56 -5.96
C GLY A 171 -15.57 7.18 -7.11
N VAL A 172 -16.59 6.38 -6.80
CA VAL A 172 -17.67 6.02 -7.72
C VAL A 172 -18.96 6.65 -7.23
N ARG A 173 -19.67 7.38 -8.09
CA ARG A 173 -20.98 7.98 -7.79
C ARG A 173 -22.02 7.44 -8.76
N GLN A 174 -23.12 6.92 -8.23
CA GLN A 174 -24.26 6.54 -9.07
C GLN A 174 -25.06 7.79 -9.47
N LEU A 175 -25.19 8.02 -10.79
CA LEU A 175 -25.98 9.12 -11.34
C LEU A 175 -27.41 8.69 -11.63
N ASN A 176 -27.57 7.48 -12.15
CA ASN A 176 -28.86 6.81 -12.37
C ASN A 176 -28.67 5.27 -12.25
N PRO A 177 -29.73 4.44 -12.38
CA PRO A 177 -29.62 2.98 -12.27
C PRO A 177 -28.59 2.33 -13.22
N TYR A 178 -28.38 2.93 -14.40
CA TYR A 178 -27.54 2.38 -15.48
C TYR A 178 -26.24 3.18 -15.72
N LEU A 179 -25.99 4.25 -14.96
CA LEU A 179 -24.87 5.18 -15.17
C LEU A 179 -24.18 5.48 -13.84
N ARG A 180 -22.89 5.20 -13.79
CA ARG A 180 -21.97 5.56 -12.70
C ARG A 180 -20.91 6.51 -13.21
N GLU A 181 -20.49 7.46 -12.39
CA GLU A 181 -19.42 8.40 -12.69
C GLU A 181 -18.23 8.16 -11.78
N LEU A 182 -17.03 8.17 -12.36
CA LEU A 182 -15.78 8.18 -11.61
C LEU A 182 -15.35 9.62 -11.35
N PHE A 183 -14.91 9.92 -10.13
CA PHE A 183 -14.49 11.27 -9.74
C PHE A 183 -13.33 11.24 -8.74
N PHE A 184 -12.51 12.30 -8.71
CA PHE A 184 -11.44 12.40 -7.73
C PHE A 184 -11.95 12.76 -6.33
N LEU A 185 -11.49 12.01 -5.32
CA LEU A 185 -11.66 12.30 -3.91
C LEU A 185 -10.66 13.38 -3.50
N ARG A 186 -11.17 14.53 -3.03
CA ARG A 186 -10.32 15.67 -2.62
C ARG A 186 -9.48 15.41 -1.36
N THR A 187 -9.79 14.35 -0.61
CA THR A 187 -9.29 14.11 0.75
C THR A 187 -8.23 13.02 0.85
N GLN A 188 -7.91 12.31 -0.23
CA GLN A 188 -6.92 11.23 -0.18
C GLN A 188 -5.50 11.76 -0.37
N PRO A 189 -4.49 11.18 0.32
CA PRO A 189 -3.10 11.58 0.17
C PRO A 189 -2.64 11.44 -1.29
N SER A 190 -1.79 12.36 -1.72
CA SER A 190 -1.37 12.58 -3.12
C SER A 190 -0.64 11.40 -3.80
N LEU A 191 -0.26 10.37 -3.05
CA LEU A 191 0.33 9.16 -3.62
C LEU A 191 -0.77 8.15 -3.94
N GLY A 192 -1.17 8.10 -5.21
CA GLY A 192 -1.99 7.02 -5.74
C GLY A 192 -1.29 5.66 -5.57
N LEU A 193 -2.12 4.61 -5.54
CA LEU A 193 -1.67 3.22 -5.59
C LEU A 193 -0.76 3.00 -6.82
N LYS A 194 0.45 2.46 -6.61
CA LYS A 194 1.42 2.25 -7.70
C LYS A 194 1.42 0.83 -8.23
N HIS A 195 1.21 -0.13 -7.33
CA HIS A 195 1.46 -1.53 -7.62
C HIS A 195 0.50 -2.43 -6.84
N ILE A 196 0.12 -3.55 -7.45
CA ILE A 196 -0.66 -4.62 -6.83
C ILE A 196 0.13 -5.91 -6.98
N THR A 197 0.42 -6.58 -5.86
CA THR A 197 1.22 -7.80 -5.84
C THR A 197 0.79 -8.70 -4.69
N SER A 198 1.06 -10.00 -4.83
CA SER A 198 0.99 -10.99 -3.75
C SER A 198 2.37 -11.56 -3.40
N ASP A 199 3.42 -11.18 -4.13
CA ASP A 199 4.78 -11.65 -3.87
C ASP A 199 5.50 -10.71 -2.89
N PRO A 200 5.96 -11.21 -1.73
CA PRO A 200 6.75 -10.42 -0.81
C PRO A 200 8.04 -9.84 -1.43
N HIS A 201 8.63 -10.51 -2.43
CA HIS A 201 9.88 -10.06 -3.06
C HIS A 201 9.71 -8.76 -3.85
N ASP A 202 8.53 -8.53 -4.42
CA ASP A 202 8.22 -7.27 -5.12
C ASP A 202 8.30 -6.07 -4.17
N LEU A 203 7.98 -6.27 -2.88
CA LEU A 203 8.09 -5.23 -1.86
C LEU A 203 9.54 -4.81 -1.59
N ASP A 204 10.53 -5.67 -1.86
CA ASP A 204 11.95 -5.34 -1.68
C ASP A 204 12.53 -4.46 -2.78
N ILE A 205 11.89 -4.49 -3.96
CA ILE A 205 12.29 -3.68 -5.11
C ILE A 205 11.64 -2.29 -5.04
N LEU A 206 10.48 -2.17 -4.39
CA LEU A 206 9.71 -0.93 -4.31
C LEU A 206 10.23 0.03 -3.23
N PRO A 207 10.12 1.37 -3.43
CA PRO A 207 10.47 2.34 -2.41
C PRO A 207 9.63 2.20 -1.14
N ASN A 208 10.23 2.38 0.05
CA ASN A 208 9.55 2.22 1.36
C ASN A 208 8.22 2.99 1.47
N LEU A 209 8.16 4.20 0.88
CA LEU A 209 6.98 5.07 0.91
C LEU A 209 6.01 4.86 -0.26
N ALA A 210 6.28 3.91 -1.17
CA ALA A 210 5.36 3.61 -2.26
C ALA A 210 4.08 2.97 -1.72
N ARG A 211 2.92 3.49 -2.16
CA ARG A 211 1.60 2.95 -1.83
C ARG A 211 1.31 1.73 -2.70
N VAL A 212 1.11 0.59 -2.07
CA VAL A 212 0.97 -0.74 -2.71
C VAL A 212 -0.28 -1.41 -2.16
N CYS A 213 -0.92 -2.24 -2.98
CA CYS A 213 -1.99 -3.14 -2.58
C CYS A 213 -1.39 -4.54 -2.56
N PHE A 214 -1.10 -5.02 -1.36
CA PHE A 214 -0.61 -6.36 -1.16
C PHE A 214 -1.77 -7.31 -0.89
N VAL A 215 -1.80 -8.44 -1.58
CA VAL A 215 -2.83 -9.45 -1.39
C VAL A 215 -2.26 -10.63 -0.64
N LEU A 216 -2.74 -10.80 0.59
CA LEU A 216 -2.34 -11.83 1.51
C LEU A 216 -3.37 -12.96 1.46
N SER A 217 -2.94 -14.15 1.06
CA SER A 217 -3.76 -15.37 1.09
C SER A 217 -3.45 -16.16 2.36
N PRO A 218 -4.27 -16.05 3.44
CA PRO A 218 -3.95 -16.71 4.69
C PRO A 218 -4.17 -18.23 4.61
N ASP A 219 -3.23 -19.01 5.14
CA ASP A 219 -3.33 -20.48 5.21
C ASP A 219 -4.46 -20.97 6.15
N THR A 220 -5.03 -20.07 6.95
CA THR A 220 -6.02 -20.38 7.99
C THR A 220 -7.45 -20.29 7.45
N PRO A 221 -8.38 -21.14 7.93
CA PRO A 221 -9.79 -21.10 7.50
C PRO A 221 -10.56 -19.85 7.98
N ASP A 222 -9.97 -19.03 8.88
CA ASP A 222 -10.59 -17.81 9.39
C ASP A 222 -9.80 -16.55 8.99
N PRO A 223 -9.96 -16.06 7.74
CA PRO A 223 -9.31 -14.83 7.29
C PRO A 223 -9.80 -13.59 8.06
N ARG A 224 -10.99 -13.63 8.66
CA ARG A 224 -11.53 -12.51 9.45
C ARG A 224 -10.81 -12.36 10.78
N GLY A 225 -10.45 -13.47 11.43
CA GLY A 225 -9.60 -13.45 12.62
C GLY A 225 -8.23 -12.82 12.34
N VAL A 226 -7.61 -13.18 11.22
CA VAL A 226 -6.35 -12.59 10.76
C VAL A 226 -6.52 -11.10 10.46
N LEU A 227 -7.59 -10.71 9.76
CA LEU A 227 -7.92 -9.31 9.49
C LEU A 227 -8.02 -8.50 10.79
N GLN A 228 -8.81 -8.97 11.76
CA GLN A 228 -8.99 -8.29 13.05
C GLN A 228 -7.68 -8.19 13.83
N PHE A 229 -6.82 -9.19 13.73
CA PHE A 229 -5.48 -9.14 14.31
C PHE A 229 -4.65 -8.02 13.66
N LEU A 230 -4.50 -8.02 12.33
CA LEU A 230 -3.73 -7.00 11.62
C LEU A 230 -4.28 -5.59 11.81
N GLN A 231 -5.61 -5.45 11.90
CA GLN A 231 -6.28 -4.17 12.17
C GLN A 231 -5.82 -3.51 13.48
N LYS A 232 -5.51 -4.30 14.53
CA LYS A 232 -5.00 -3.79 15.82
C LYS A 232 -3.65 -3.09 15.70
N PHE A 233 -2.87 -3.45 14.67
CA PHE A 233 -1.54 -2.90 14.42
C PHE A 233 -1.52 -1.93 13.23
N SER A 234 -2.66 -1.71 12.58
CA SER A 234 -2.76 -0.82 11.43
C SER A 234 -3.30 0.56 11.82
N ASN A 235 -2.82 1.61 11.15
CA ASN A 235 -3.43 2.93 11.25
C ASN A 235 -4.54 3.07 10.19
N PRO A 236 -5.82 3.22 10.59
CA PRO A 236 -6.94 3.29 9.64
C PRO A 236 -6.90 4.51 8.71
N MET A 237 -6.10 5.54 9.04
CA MET A 237 -5.94 6.72 8.18
C MET A 237 -4.97 6.48 7.02
N THR A 238 -4.00 5.58 7.20
CA THR A 238 -2.95 5.33 6.20
C THR A 238 -3.08 3.97 5.53
N THR A 239 -3.69 3.00 6.24
CA THR A 239 -3.78 1.61 5.86
C THR A 239 -5.24 1.18 5.79
N THR A 240 -5.64 0.60 4.66
CA THR A 240 -6.95 -0.05 4.54
C THR A 240 -6.77 -1.55 4.37
N LEU A 241 -7.63 -2.31 5.05
CA LEU A 241 -7.60 -3.77 5.11
C LEU A 241 -9.00 -4.29 4.77
N HIS A 242 -9.10 -5.14 3.74
CA HIS A 242 -10.37 -5.69 3.29
C HIS A 242 -10.24 -7.20 3.04
N VAL A 243 -11.26 -7.98 3.39
CA VAL A 243 -11.32 -9.41 3.03
C VAL A 243 -12.15 -9.52 1.76
N ILE A 244 -11.57 -10.09 0.71
CA ILE A 244 -12.22 -10.29 -0.58
C ILE A 244 -11.86 -11.69 -1.08
N GLY A 245 -12.87 -12.52 -1.38
CA GLY A 245 -12.64 -13.88 -1.87
C GLY A 245 -11.92 -14.82 -0.91
N GLY A 246 -11.82 -14.49 0.39
CA GLY A 246 -11.04 -15.22 1.38
C GLY A 246 -9.61 -14.70 1.56
N ASP A 247 -9.13 -13.88 0.63
CA ASP A 247 -7.85 -13.18 0.73
C ASP A 247 -8.01 -11.85 1.46
N ILE A 248 -6.90 -11.34 2.00
CA ILE A 248 -6.83 -10.05 2.70
C ILE A 248 -6.05 -9.07 1.81
N PHE A 249 -6.75 -8.03 1.35
CA PHE A 249 -6.16 -6.94 0.60
C PHE A 249 -5.69 -5.85 1.57
N ILE A 250 -4.41 -5.53 1.50
CA ILE A 250 -3.71 -4.57 2.35
C ILE A 250 -3.26 -3.40 1.47
N VAL A 251 -3.90 -2.23 1.60
CA VAL A 251 -3.46 -1.02 0.89
C VAL A 251 -2.73 -0.09 1.87
N SER A 252 -1.41 0.02 1.73
CA SER A 252 -0.59 0.89 2.59
C SER A 252 0.76 1.21 1.94
N SER A 253 1.69 1.83 2.70
CA SER A 253 3.08 1.96 2.27
C SER A 253 3.79 0.61 2.29
N THR A 254 4.80 0.46 1.43
CA THR A 254 5.61 -0.75 1.31
C THR A 254 6.24 -1.15 2.64
N GLU A 255 6.77 -0.17 3.38
CA GLU A 255 7.32 -0.38 4.73
C GLU A 255 6.29 -0.93 5.72
N MET A 256 5.10 -0.35 5.74
CA MET A 256 4.02 -0.76 6.64
C MET A 256 3.50 -2.17 6.31
N ILE A 257 3.39 -2.49 5.01
CA ILE A 257 3.02 -3.83 4.57
C ILE A 257 4.04 -4.86 5.05
N LYS A 258 5.35 -4.58 4.92
CA LYS A 258 6.40 -5.48 5.43
C LYS A 258 6.30 -5.71 6.93
N GLU A 259 5.98 -4.70 7.73
CA GLU A 259 5.75 -4.87 9.18
C GLU A 259 4.53 -5.74 9.47
N LEU A 260 3.41 -5.52 8.77
CA LEU A 260 2.22 -6.35 8.91
C LEU A 260 2.45 -7.80 8.50
N LEU A 261 3.22 -8.04 7.43
CA LEU A 261 3.56 -9.39 6.98
C LEU A 261 4.47 -10.10 7.99
N LYS A 262 5.45 -9.40 8.58
CA LYS A 262 6.23 -9.95 9.69
C LYS A 262 5.34 -10.38 10.84
N LEU A 263 4.37 -9.55 11.25
CA LEU A 263 3.42 -9.90 12.31
C LEU A 263 2.55 -11.10 11.93
N TYR A 264 2.09 -11.17 10.68
CA TYR A 264 1.31 -12.29 10.17
C TYR A 264 2.09 -13.60 10.20
N ASP A 265 3.26 -13.65 9.58
CA ASP A 265 4.14 -14.83 9.56
C ASP A 265 4.47 -15.29 10.97
N PHE A 266 4.66 -14.31 11.84
CA PHE A 266 4.98 -14.54 13.21
C PHE A 266 3.84 -15.23 13.97
N VAL A 267 2.60 -14.74 13.87
CA VAL A 267 1.42 -15.40 14.45
C VAL A 267 1.16 -16.76 13.83
N ARG A 268 1.38 -16.89 12.51
CA ARG A 268 1.22 -18.15 11.78
C ARG A 268 2.15 -19.25 12.30
N THR A 269 3.40 -18.91 12.64
CA THR A 269 4.35 -19.88 13.24
C THR A 269 4.07 -20.20 14.71
N GLY A 270 3.12 -19.51 15.32
CA GLY A 270 2.76 -19.63 16.72
C GLY A 270 1.93 -20.87 17.04
N ASN A 271 2.27 -21.58 18.12
CA ASN A 271 1.39 -22.60 18.70
C ASN A 271 0.26 -21.93 19.50
N HIS A 272 -0.94 -22.52 19.53
CA HIS A 272 -2.14 -22.01 20.22
C HIS A 272 -1.98 -21.69 21.74
N HIS A 273 -0.85 -22.02 22.36
CA HIS A 273 -0.56 -21.78 23.78
C HIS A 273 0.29 -20.52 24.03
N GLN A 274 0.57 -19.74 22.99
CA GLN A 274 1.42 -18.57 23.09
C GLN A 274 0.56 -17.30 23.18
N ASP A 275 0.95 -16.41 24.09
CA ASP A 275 0.34 -15.11 24.31
C ASP A 275 1.16 -14.06 23.54
N TYR A 276 0.51 -12.97 23.14
CA TYR A 276 1.16 -11.85 22.47
C TYR A 276 0.83 -10.53 23.14
N GLN A 277 1.82 -9.64 23.23
CA GLN A 277 1.63 -8.31 23.78
C GLN A 277 2.42 -7.28 22.99
N LEU A 278 1.74 -6.20 22.60
CA LEU A 278 2.38 -5.01 22.08
C LEU A 278 2.82 -4.13 23.25
N VAL A 279 4.09 -3.75 23.28
CA VAL A 279 4.65 -2.85 24.30
C VAL A 279 5.28 -1.66 23.58
N THR A 280 4.69 -0.48 23.76
CA THR A 280 5.26 0.77 23.23
C THR A 280 6.47 1.18 24.06
N SER A 281 7.58 1.55 23.41
CA SER A 281 8.73 2.16 24.09
C SER A 281 8.82 3.64 23.73
N SER A 282 8.98 4.47 24.74
CA SER A 282 9.03 5.94 24.59
C SER A 282 10.44 6.52 24.76
N LYS A 283 11.31 5.80 25.49
CA LYS A 283 12.64 6.30 25.86
C LYS A 283 13.79 5.59 25.17
N ILE A 284 13.57 4.38 24.64
CA ILE A 284 14.58 3.57 23.98
C ILE A 284 14.09 3.19 22.59
N ASP A 285 15.01 3.12 21.63
CA ASP A 285 14.68 2.61 20.30
C ASP A 285 14.32 1.12 20.35
N ALA A 286 13.32 0.72 19.56
CA ALA A 286 12.81 -0.66 19.57
C ALA A 286 13.91 -1.70 19.25
N GLN A 287 14.88 -1.39 18.37
CA GLN A 287 15.98 -2.33 18.05
C GLN A 287 16.98 -2.46 19.22
N GLN A 288 17.24 -1.36 19.92
CA GLN A 288 18.11 -1.40 21.11
C GLN A 288 17.46 -2.23 22.22
N MET A 289 16.16 -2.01 22.46
CA MET A 289 15.40 -2.78 23.45
C MET A 289 15.33 -4.26 23.07
N GLU A 290 15.14 -4.58 21.79
CA GLU A 290 15.21 -5.96 21.29
C GLU A 290 16.56 -6.61 21.64
N THR A 291 17.67 -5.91 21.38
CA THR A 291 19.02 -6.41 21.68
C THR A 291 19.21 -6.69 23.17
N ILE A 292 18.73 -5.78 24.03
CA ILE A 292 18.81 -5.94 25.49
C ILE A 292 17.99 -7.15 25.94
N LEU A 293 16.74 -7.27 25.47
CA LEU A 293 15.88 -8.38 25.83
C LEU A 293 16.44 -9.71 25.33
N ASN A 294 16.91 -9.77 24.08
CA ASN A 294 17.58 -10.95 23.57
C ASN A 294 18.77 -11.35 24.45
N SER A 295 19.61 -10.40 24.89
CA SER A 295 20.72 -10.71 25.80
C SER A 295 20.25 -11.25 27.17
N ALA A 296 19.16 -10.71 27.73
CA ALA A 296 18.62 -11.13 29.01
C ALA A 296 17.99 -12.53 28.95
N PHE A 297 17.28 -12.83 27.87
CA PHE A 297 16.55 -14.09 27.71
C PHE A 297 17.37 -15.21 27.05
N LEU A 298 18.42 -14.91 26.29
CA LEU A 298 19.35 -15.92 25.74
C LEU A 298 20.31 -16.46 26.81
N ASN A 299 20.78 -15.63 27.73
CA ASN A 299 21.73 -16.03 28.77
C ASN A 299 21.15 -16.98 29.84
N THR A 300 19.83 -17.17 29.86
CA THR A 300 19.15 -18.04 30.84
C THR A 300 18.89 -19.46 30.32
N LYS A 301 19.24 -19.75 29.06
CA LYS A 301 18.88 -21.01 28.38
C LYS A 301 20.07 -21.96 28.22
N THR A 302 20.50 -22.54 29.33
CA THR A 302 21.26 -23.79 29.32
C THR A 302 20.30 -24.97 29.51
N GLY A 303 19.80 -25.57 28.42
CA GLY A 303 19.51 -27.01 28.47
C GLY A 303 18.23 -27.58 27.84
N GLU A 304 17.13 -26.87 27.64
CA GLU A 304 15.91 -27.51 27.08
C GLU A 304 15.20 -26.65 26.03
N GLU A 305 15.06 -27.24 24.85
CA GLU A 305 14.25 -26.76 23.75
C GLU A 305 12.76 -26.78 24.14
N MET A 306 12.13 -25.61 24.08
CA MET A 306 10.84 -25.35 23.44
C MET A 306 10.21 -24.12 24.11
N LEU A 307 9.86 -23.12 23.29
CA LEU A 307 9.29 -21.82 23.67
C LEU A 307 10.34 -20.81 24.13
N SER A 308 10.96 -20.16 23.15
CA SER A 308 11.68 -18.91 23.34
C SER A 308 10.77 -17.74 23.07
N LEU A 309 10.65 -16.84 24.05
CA LEU A 309 10.21 -15.47 23.83
C LEU A 309 10.87 -14.95 22.55
N LYS A 310 10.06 -14.62 21.55
CA LYS A 310 10.50 -13.95 20.34
C LYS A 310 10.02 -12.50 20.39
N ILE A 311 10.83 -11.63 19.80
CA ILE A 311 10.68 -10.18 19.88
C ILE A 311 10.77 -9.67 18.46
N VAL A 312 9.81 -8.84 18.06
CA VAL A 312 9.84 -8.18 16.75
C VAL A 312 9.77 -6.67 17.01
N PRO A 313 10.82 -5.90 16.70
CA PRO A 313 10.76 -4.46 16.77
C PRO A 313 9.88 -3.93 15.64
N LEU A 314 8.95 -3.05 15.99
CA LEU A 314 8.09 -2.33 15.06
C LEU A 314 8.52 -0.86 15.07
N GLN A 315 9.36 -0.47 14.11
CA GLN A 315 9.92 0.87 14.05
C GLN A 315 8.90 1.88 13.53
N THR A 316 8.13 1.49 12.51
CA THR A 316 7.14 2.35 11.85
C THR A 316 5.87 2.44 12.69
N LEU A 317 5.47 1.31 13.28
CA LEU A 317 4.34 1.25 14.19
C LEU A 317 4.74 1.63 15.61
N SER A 318 4.63 2.93 15.91
CA SER A 318 4.58 3.47 17.28
C SER A 318 5.82 3.25 18.16
N HIS A 319 7.00 2.99 17.57
CA HIS A 319 8.22 2.62 18.32
C HIS A 319 7.94 1.51 19.33
N ALA A 320 7.26 0.46 18.88
CA ALA A 320 6.78 -0.62 19.74
C ALA A 320 7.57 -1.91 19.55
N LEU A 321 7.50 -2.76 20.56
CA LEU A 321 7.97 -4.14 20.49
C LEU A 321 6.76 -5.06 20.52
N PHE A 322 6.71 -5.97 19.56
CA PHE A 322 5.79 -7.08 19.58
C PHE A 322 6.45 -8.26 20.29
N LEU A 323 5.91 -8.62 21.45
CA LEU A 323 6.39 -9.72 22.28
C LEU A 323 5.50 -10.92 22.08
N PHE A 324 6.11 -12.10 21.98
CA PHE A 324 5.38 -13.34 21.87
C PHE A 324 6.10 -14.49 22.55
N GLY A 325 5.36 -15.23 23.35
CA GLY A 325 5.88 -16.37 24.09
C GLY A 325 4.82 -16.90 25.04
N THR A 326 5.26 -17.60 26.09
CA THR A 326 4.34 -17.95 27.17
C THR A 326 3.89 -16.69 27.90
N LYS A 327 2.69 -16.73 28.49
CA LYS A 327 2.15 -15.62 29.29
C LYS A 327 3.14 -15.12 30.36
N ASP A 328 3.89 -16.03 30.97
CA ASP A 328 4.90 -15.71 31.98
C ASP A 328 6.13 -15.01 31.38
N GLU A 329 6.62 -15.46 30.23
CA GLU A 329 7.73 -14.81 29.53
C GLU A 329 7.35 -13.41 29.06
N VAL A 330 6.18 -13.26 28.44
CA VAL A 330 5.67 -11.97 27.97
C VAL A 330 5.51 -11.01 29.16
N SER A 331 4.94 -11.47 30.28
CA SER A 331 4.81 -10.68 31.51
C SER A 331 6.17 -10.27 32.09
N LYS A 332 7.16 -11.17 32.10
CA LYS A 332 8.54 -10.86 32.55
C LYS A 332 9.21 -9.84 31.63
N ALA A 333 9.10 -10.00 30.32
CA ALA A 333 9.67 -9.09 29.33
C ALA A 333 9.04 -7.70 29.43
N THR A 334 7.71 -7.62 29.56
CA THR A 334 6.99 -6.35 29.76
C THR A 334 7.44 -5.64 31.04
N LYS A 335 7.67 -6.38 32.13
CA LYS A 335 8.22 -5.79 33.36
C LYS A 335 9.64 -5.27 33.15
N LEU A 336 10.51 -6.06 32.52
CA LEU A 336 11.90 -5.67 32.26
C LEU A 336 11.97 -4.42 31.40
N ILE A 337 11.14 -4.32 30.35
CA ILE A 337 11.02 -3.11 29.50
C ILE A 337 10.70 -1.88 30.37
N ARG A 338 9.69 -1.98 31.22
CA ARG A 338 9.28 -0.87 32.11
C ARG A 338 10.36 -0.49 33.11
N ASP A 339 11.07 -1.47 33.67
CA ASP A 339 12.14 -1.24 34.64
C ASP A 339 13.34 -0.53 33.99
N ILE A 340 13.69 -0.92 32.75
CA ILE A 340 14.76 -0.25 31.99
C ILE A 340 14.33 1.17 31.61
N GLU A 341 13.11 1.38 31.12
CA GLU A 341 12.60 2.72 30.80
C GLU A 341 12.48 3.61 32.04
N ALA A 342 12.20 3.05 33.22
CA ALA A 342 12.17 3.82 34.46
C ALA A 342 13.56 4.34 34.87
N GLN A 343 14.62 3.61 34.53
CA GLN A 343 16.02 3.98 34.85
C GLN A 343 16.61 5.01 33.88
N ILE A 344 16.00 5.19 32.71
CA ILE A 344 16.46 6.15 31.70
C ILE A 344 15.78 7.49 31.92
N GLU A 345 16.59 8.54 32.07
CA GLU A 345 16.11 9.92 32.07
C GLU A 345 15.43 10.22 30.74
N ASN A 346 14.36 11.02 30.77
CA ASN A 346 13.52 11.23 29.60
C ASN A 346 14.37 11.87 28.48
N PRO A 347 14.53 11.25 27.29
CA PRO A 347 15.36 11.81 26.23
C PRO A 347 14.84 13.16 25.68
N LEU A 348 13.58 13.49 25.99
CA LEU A 348 12.99 14.81 25.73
C LEU A 348 13.50 15.90 26.70
N GLU A 349 14.03 15.52 27.87
CA GLU A 349 14.67 16.43 28.82
C GLU A 349 16.15 16.62 28.46
N LYS A 350 16.41 17.24 27.30
CA LYS A 350 17.76 17.75 27.02
C LYS A 350 18.04 18.92 27.95
N THR A 351 18.88 18.70 28.97
CA THR A 351 19.35 19.80 29.82
C THR A 351 20.40 20.61 29.06
N ILE A 352 19.98 21.76 28.52
CA ILE A 352 20.89 22.69 27.84
C ILE A 352 21.54 23.58 28.90
N PHE A 353 22.84 23.39 29.13
CA PHE A 353 23.62 24.30 29.96
C PHE A 353 24.16 25.45 29.12
N TRP A 354 23.84 26.68 29.50
CA TRP A 354 24.34 27.89 28.86
C TRP A 354 25.48 28.47 29.68
N TYR A 355 26.64 28.66 29.03
CA TYR A 355 27.82 29.28 29.63
C TYR A 355 28.19 30.54 28.85
N THR A 356 28.45 31.64 29.55
CA THR A 356 28.94 32.87 28.94
C THR A 356 30.45 32.96 29.07
N VAL A 357 31.15 33.12 27.94
CA VAL A 357 32.61 33.20 27.90
C VAL A 357 33.04 34.66 28.06
N LYS A 358 33.87 34.98 29.06
CA LYS A 358 34.29 36.37 29.35
C LYS A 358 35.62 36.78 28.71
N HIS A 359 36.53 35.83 28.52
CA HIS A 359 37.93 36.10 28.18
C HIS A 359 38.45 35.18 27.06
N SER A 360 37.56 34.49 26.35
CA SER A 360 37.92 33.58 25.27
C SER A 360 36.86 33.66 24.18
N ASP A 361 37.27 33.36 22.95
CA ASP A 361 36.33 33.23 21.85
C ASP A 361 35.47 31.96 22.04
N ALA A 362 34.16 32.11 21.91
CA ALA A 362 33.21 31.04 22.07
C ALA A 362 33.36 29.97 20.97
N GLU A 363 33.73 30.36 19.74
CA GLU A 363 33.88 29.41 18.64
C GLU A 363 35.11 28.52 18.81
N ASP A 364 36.24 29.10 19.23
CA ASP A 364 37.47 28.35 19.53
C ASP A 364 37.30 27.41 20.73
N LEU A 365 36.60 27.86 21.77
CA LEU A 365 36.29 27.03 22.93
C LEU A 365 35.38 25.85 22.55
N ALA A 366 34.35 26.10 21.75
CA ALA A 366 33.45 25.05 21.25
C ALA A 366 34.21 24.02 20.40
N ASN A 367 35.08 24.48 19.50
CA ASN A 367 35.91 23.60 18.66
C ASN A 367 36.87 22.75 19.49
N THR A 368 37.43 23.32 20.56
CA THR A 368 38.35 22.61 21.45
C THR A 368 37.60 21.58 22.29
N LEU A 369 36.44 21.95 22.85
CA LEU A 369 35.58 21.03 23.60
C LEU A 369 35.06 19.89 22.73
N ALA A 370 34.67 20.17 21.49
CA ALA A 370 34.29 19.13 20.52
C ALA A 370 35.42 18.13 20.31
N LYS A 371 36.65 18.59 20.07
CA LYS A 371 37.83 17.70 19.91
C LYS A 371 38.13 16.88 21.16
N VAL A 372 38.02 17.47 22.35
CA VAL A 372 38.23 16.77 23.63
C VAL A 372 37.14 15.72 23.85
N TYR A 373 35.89 16.06 23.53
CA TYR A 373 34.76 15.14 23.61
C TYR A 373 34.91 13.97 22.63
N ASP A 374 35.26 14.24 21.38
CA ASP A 374 35.52 13.21 20.37
C ASP A 374 36.64 12.25 20.78
N GLN A 375 37.67 12.76 21.47
CA GLN A 375 38.75 11.95 22.03
C GLN A 375 38.32 11.13 23.26
N LEU A 376 37.41 11.64 24.08
CA LEU A 376 36.88 10.94 25.26
C LEU A 376 35.84 9.88 24.91
N VAL A 377 35.04 10.11 23.87
CA VAL A 377 33.94 9.22 23.45
C VAL A 377 34.36 8.26 22.33
N GLY A 378 35.46 8.56 21.64
CA GLY A 378 36.31 7.59 20.95
C GLY A 378 35.61 6.39 20.31
N GLY A 379 34.74 6.61 19.31
CA GLY A 379 34.19 5.53 18.50
C GLY A 379 32.98 5.82 17.61
N ALA A 380 32.18 6.86 17.89
CA ALA A 380 30.99 7.19 17.08
C ALA A 380 31.08 8.61 16.51
N SER A 381 31.18 8.73 15.19
CA SER A 381 31.21 10.01 14.48
C SER A 381 29.83 10.68 14.54
N PHE A 382 29.73 11.85 15.17
CA PHE A 382 28.51 12.67 15.16
C PHE A 382 28.63 13.81 14.15
N THR A 383 27.68 13.90 13.22
CA THR A 383 27.49 15.09 12.37
C THR A 383 26.60 16.09 13.12
N GLY A 384 27.21 16.93 13.96
CA GLY A 384 26.50 17.99 14.67
C GLY A 384 26.03 19.10 13.73
N GLU A 385 24.73 19.41 13.76
CA GLU A 385 24.14 20.51 13.00
C GLU A 385 24.48 21.86 13.69
N LYS A 386 25.15 22.76 12.97
CA LYS A 386 25.54 24.10 13.46
C LYS A 386 24.28 24.97 13.61
N VAL A 387 23.78 25.15 14.83
CA VAL A 387 22.73 26.15 15.12
C VAL A 387 23.42 27.48 15.47
N VAL A 388 23.54 28.36 14.48
CA VAL A 388 24.06 29.72 14.69
C VAL A 388 22.91 30.61 15.15
N ALA A 389 22.89 30.95 16.44
CA ALA A 389 22.01 32.00 16.94
C ALA A 389 22.48 33.35 16.39
N LYS A 390 21.66 33.99 15.55
CA LYS A 390 21.92 35.36 15.09
C LYS A 390 21.71 36.32 16.25
N GLU A 391 22.79 36.94 16.70
CA GLU A 391 22.75 38.12 17.56
C GLU A 391 21.93 39.22 16.86
N LYS A 392 20.78 39.55 17.44
CA LYS A 392 20.06 40.77 17.11
C LYS A 392 20.37 41.76 18.22
N GLU A 393 21.25 42.72 17.93
CA GLU A 393 21.50 43.87 18.80
C GLU A 393 20.16 44.52 19.16
N THR A 394 19.72 44.31 20.40
CA THR A 394 18.74 45.18 21.05
C THR A 394 19.00 45.11 22.54
N ASN A 395 19.38 46.26 23.10
CA ASN A 395 19.57 46.48 24.52
C ASN A 395 18.34 46.01 25.32
N GLU A 396 18.61 45.22 26.35
CA GLU A 396 17.72 44.81 27.44
C GLU A 396 16.33 44.25 27.05
N LYS A 397 16.18 42.92 27.15
CA LYS A 397 15.18 42.27 28.04
C LYS A 397 15.26 40.76 27.94
N ILE A 398 15.05 40.13 29.09
CA ILE A 398 14.81 38.70 29.32
C ILE A 398 13.95 38.11 28.20
N ILE A 399 14.51 37.17 27.44
CA ILE A 399 13.76 36.36 26.48
C ILE A 399 13.20 35.17 27.25
N THR A 400 11.95 35.28 27.69
CA THR A 400 11.15 34.13 28.11
C THR A 400 10.72 33.38 26.86
N ILE A 401 11.30 32.22 26.58
CA ILE A 401 10.76 31.30 25.57
C ILE A 401 9.56 30.60 26.21
N ARG A 402 8.35 31.09 25.91
CA ARG A 402 7.12 30.32 26.06
C ARG A 402 6.93 29.53 24.78
N GLU A 403 6.95 28.20 24.87
CA GLU A 403 6.34 27.36 23.85
C GLU A 403 4.83 27.59 23.88
N GLU A 404 4.31 28.39 22.95
CA GLU A 404 2.88 28.39 22.65
C GLU A 404 2.58 27.17 21.77
N VAL A 405 2.12 26.10 22.42
CA VAL A 405 1.37 25.03 21.76
C VAL A 405 0.08 25.66 21.23
N LYS A 406 0.02 25.93 19.92
CA LYS A 406 -1.23 26.25 19.22
C LYS A 406 -2.20 25.08 19.38
N LYS A 407 -3.19 25.22 20.27
CA LYS A 407 -4.44 24.46 20.20
C LYS A 407 -5.34 25.16 19.20
N GLU A 408 -5.63 24.50 18.07
CA GLU A 408 -6.77 24.87 17.24
C GLU A 408 -8.08 24.64 18.02
N PRO A 409 -9.06 25.57 17.95
CA PRO A 409 -10.34 25.37 18.60
C PRO A 409 -11.19 24.37 17.79
N LEU A 410 -11.80 23.42 18.50
CA LEU A 410 -12.98 22.72 18.01
C LEU A 410 -14.07 23.76 17.72
N GLY A 411 -14.36 23.95 16.44
CA GLY A 411 -15.56 24.61 15.98
C GLY A 411 -16.77 23.73 16.27
N VAL A 412 -17.54 24.13 17.27
CA VAL A 412 -18.97 23.80 17.35
C VAL A 412 -19.69 24.66 16.32
N GLN A 413 -20.27 24.01 15.32
CA GLN A 413 -21.61 24.30 14.80
C GLN A 413 -22.18 23.05 14.13
#